data_AF-A0A644XQL5-F1
#
_entry.id   AF-A0A644XQL5-F1
#
_cell.length_a   1.000
_cell.length_b   1.000
_cell.length_c   1.000
_cell.angle_alpha   90.00
_cell.angle_beta   90.00
_cell.angle_gamma   90.00
#
_symmetry.space_group_name_H-M   'P 1'
#
loop_
_entity.id
_entity.type
_entity.pdbx_description
1 polymer ?
#
loop_
_entity_poly.entity_id
_entity_poly.type
_entity_poly.pdbx_seq_one_letter_code
_entity_poly.pdbx_strand_id
1 'polypeptide(L)' 'MKIKGATTYTLRNKGGEENISGSTILRLQKNESVSTNTLDSLCRILNCQLSDVAEYVPD' A
#
# COMPACT_ATOMS: atom_id res chain seq x y z
N MET A 1 -3.01 -4.82 -5.82
CA MET A 1 -4.28 -4.11 -5.52
C MET A 1 -5.54 -4.81 -6.04
N LYS A 2 -5.61 -5.27 -7.31
CA LYS A 2 -6.80 -5.98 -7.83
C LYS A 2 -7.16 -7.25 -7.02
N ILE A 3 -6.15 -7.97 -6.52
CA ILE A 3 -6.32 -9.23 -5.77
C ILE A 3 -7.16 -9.06 -4.49
N LYS A 4 -7.10 -7.89 -3.84
CA LYS A 4 -7.83 -7.58 -2.60
C LYS A 4 -9.05 -6.66 -2.82
N GLY A 5 -9.40 -6.32 -4.07
CA GLY A 5 -10.52 -5.41 -4.38
C GLY A 5 -10.36 -3.97 -3.87
N ALA A 6 -9.16 -3.59 -3.41
CA ALA A 6 -8.92 -2.25 -2.88
C ALA A 6 -8.77 -1.23 -4.00
N THR A 7 -9.47 -0.10 -3.85
CA THR A 7 -9.39 1.03 -4.77
C THR A 7 -8.54 2.15 -4.18
N THR A 8 -8.11 3.10 -5.01
CA THR A 8 -7.49 4.35 -4.56
C THR A 8 -8.34 5.07 -3.50
N TYR A 9 -9.66 5.01 -3.65
CA TYR A 9 -10.60 5.55 -2.68
C TYR A 9 -10.55 4.81 -1.34
N THR A 10 -10.46 3.47 -1.36
CA THR A 10 -10.30 2.65 -0.15
C THR A 10 -9.05 3.04 0.63
N LEU A 11 -7.90 3.19 -0.06
CA LEU A 11 -6.62 3.49 0.58
C LEU A 11 -6.54 4.91 1.15
N ARG A 12 -7.23 5.87 0.52
CA ARG A 12 -7.25 7.28 0.96
C ARG A 12 -8.23 7.55 2.10
N ASN A 13 -9.36 6.83 2.13
CA ASN A 13 -10.52 7.26 2.93
C ASN A 13 -11.06 6.16 3.85
N LYS A 14 -10.72 4.89 3.62
CA LYS A 14 -11.23 3.76 4.42
C LYS A 14 -10.16 3.13 5.32
N GLY A 15 -8.97 3.73 5.42
CA GLY A 15 -7.90 3.26 6.29
C GLY A 15 -8.02 3.71 7.75
N GLY A 16 -9.05 4.48 8.11
CA GLY A 16 -9.18 5.03 9.45
C GLY A 16 -8.06 6.03 9.73
N GLU A 17 -7.22 5.74 10.73
CA GLU A 17 -6.03 6.53 11.08
C GLU A 17 -4.85 6.29 10.12
N GLU A 18 -4.88 5.21 9.34
CA GLU A 18 -3.77 4.72 8.49
C GLU A 18 -3.96 5.10 7.00
N ASN A 19 -4.57 6.26 6.71
CA ASN A 19 -4.84 6.66 5.33
C ASN A 19 -3.55 6.94 4.55
N ILE A 20 -3.49 6.41 3.32
CA ILE A 20 -2.35 6.63 2.43
C ILE A 20 -2.61 7.86 1.58
N SER A 21 -1.64 8.78 1.59
CA SER A 21 -1.71 10.02 0.82
C SER A 21 -1.80 9.76 -0.68
N GLY A 22 -2.36 10.72 -1.40
CA GLY A 22 -2.47 10.67 -2.85
C GLY A 22 -1.17 10.49 -3.61
N SER A 23 -0.14 11.23 -3.21
CA SER A 23 1.19 11.13 -3.80
C SER A 23 1.80 9.76 -3.52
N THR A 24 1.63 9.22 -2.31
CA THR A 24 2.12 7.89 -1.95
C THR A 24 1.45 6.79 -2.79
N ILE A 25 0.14 6.89 -3.05
CA ILE A 25 -0.53 5.91 -3.93
C ILE A 25 0.02 5.97 -5.36
N LEU A 26 0.28 7.17 -5.89
CA LEU A 26 0.89 7.31 -7.21
C LEU A 26 2.29 6.69 -7.26
N ARG A 27 3.09 6.85 -6.20
CA ARG A 27 4.41 6.20 -6.07
C ARG A 27 4.26 4.68 -6.10
N LEU A 28 3.35 4.12 -5.30
CA LEU A 28 3.05 2.69 -5.29
C LEU A 28 2.64 2.17 -6.67
N GLN A 29 1.80 2.90 -7.41
CA GLN A 29 1.35 2.51 -8.75
C GLN A 29 2.48 2.52 -9.79
N LYS A 30 3.50 3.35 -9.58
CA LYS A 30 4.67 3.48 -10.45
C LYS A 30 5.86 2.62 -10.02
N ASN A 31 5.70 1.78 -8.99
CA ASN A 31 6.79 1.04 -8.35
C ASN A 31 7.95 1.96 -7.90
N GLU A 32 7.63 3.17 -7.49
CA GLU A 32 8.61 4.11 -6.92
C GLU A 32 8.87 3.79 -5.44
N SER A 33 10.02 4.24 -4.92
CA SER A 33 10.40 4.04 -3.53
C SER A 33 9.36 4.60 -2.54
N VAL A 34 9.06 3.82 -1.50
CA VAL A 34 8.18 4.19 -0.38
C VAL A 34 8.84 3.82 0.95
N SER A 35 8.36 4.41 2.05
CA SER A 35 8.84 4.09 3.39
C SER A 35 8.27 2.76 3.90
N THR A 36 8.93 2.13 4.87
CA THR A 36 8.41 0.96 5.57
C THR A 36 7.11 1.25 6.32
N ASN A 37 6.94 2.46 6.86
CA ASN A 37 5.68 2.89 7.47
C ASN A 37 4.53 2.90 6.44
N THR A 38 4.79 3.29 5.19
CA THR A 38 3.78 3.20 4.12
C THR A 38 3.34 1.76 3.89
N LEU A 39 4.29 0.83 3.91
CA LEU A 39 4.00 -0.60 3.73
C LEU A 39 3.23 -1.16 4.94
N ASP A 40 3.52 -0.71 6.17
CA ASP A 40 2.76 -1.07 7.37
C ASP A 40 1.29 -0.59 7.27
N SER A 41 1.08 0.70 6.97
CA SER A 41 -0.26 1.25 6.76
C SER A 41 -1.02 0.51 5.65
N LEU A 42 -0.35 0.21 4.54
CA LEU A 42 -0.92 -0.57 3.44
C LEU A 42 -1.36 -1.97 3.91
N CYS A 43 -0.52 -2.64 4.70
CA CYS A 43 -0.82 -3.97 5.24
C CYS A 43 -2.01 -3.93 6.21
N ARG A 44 -2.09 -2.92 7.07
CA ARG A 44 -3.23 -2.71 7.98
C ARG A 44 -4.53 -2.50 7.21
N ILE A 45 -4.52 -1.65 6.19
CA ILE A 45 -5.71 -1.39 5.36
C ILE A 45 -6.16 -2.65 4.62
N LEU A 46 -5.22 -3.42 4.07
CA LEU A 46 -5.51 -4.60 3.25
C LEU A 46 -5.67 -5.89 4.07
N ASN A 47 -5.46 -5.82 5.39
CA ASN A 47 -5.37 -6.95 6.31
C ASN A 47 -4.51 -8.07 5.68
N CYS A 48 -3.24 -7.76 5.43
CA CYS A 48 -2.28 -8.65 4.79
C CYS A 48 -0.93 -8.62 5.50
N GLN A 49 -0.07 -9.57 5.18
CA GLN A 49 1.33 -9.56 5.60
C GLN A 49 2.18 -8.72 4.65
N LEU A 50 3.34 -8.26 5.10
CA LEU A 50 4.27 -7.48 4.27
C LEU A 50 4.70 -8.27 3.02
N SER A 51 4.93 -9.57 3.16
CA SER A 51 5.27 -10.48 2.07
C SER A 51 4.18 -10.60 1.01
N ASP A 52 2.92 -10.25 1.32
CA ASP A 52 1.82 -10.27 0.34
C ASP A 52 1.88 -9.06 -0.62
N VAL A 53 2.68 -8.03 -0.30
CA VAL A 53 2.74 -6.76 -1.04
C VAL A 53 4.14 -6.32 -1.43
N ALA A 54 5.18 -6.90 -0.81
CA ALA A 54 6.58 -6.60 -1.10
C ALA A 54 7.40 -7.90 -1.13
N GLU A 55 8.27 -7.99 -2.13
CA GLU A 55 9.20 -9.11 -2.33
C GLU A 55 10.59 -8.55 -2.59
N TYR A 56 11.61 -9.21 -2.06
CA TYR A 56 12.99 -8.92 -2.42
C TYR A 56 13.30 -9.62 -3.75
N VAL A 57 13.67 -8.84 -4.75
CA VAL A 57 14.10 -9.33 -6.07
C VAL A 57 15.59 -9.05 -6.22
N PRO A 58 16.46 -10.08 -6.31
CA PRO A 58 17.88 -9.89 -6.62
C PRO A 58 18.08 -9.39 -8.06
N ASP A 59 19.21 -8.74 -8.32
CA ASP A 59 19.62 -8.29 -9.67
C ASP A 59 19.92 -9.46 -10.62
#